data_AF-A0A368RES2-F1
#
_entry.id   AF-A0A368RES2-F1
#
_cell.length_a   1.000
_cell.length_b   1.000
_cell.length_c   1.000
_cell.angle_alpha   90.00
_cell.angle_beta   90.00
_cell.angle_gamma   90.00
#
_symmetry.space_group_name_H-M   'P 1'
#
loop_
_entity.id
_entity.type
_entity.pdbx_description
1 polymer ?
#
loop_
_entity_poly.entity_id
_entity_poly.type
_entity_poly.pdbx_seq_one_letter_code
_entity_poly.pdbx_strand_id
1 'polypeptide(L)'
;MATPTATALSCSCRPSPSSSSSSTAAFRRLNIASVSSGPPPRRRRLRLAPLHVVDDSKEVQAEASAAADLPEERSQTDKMVDGMDFGKLCNDFECISSPYVESTARQIARDILELREDNRAFNCYAVSVKYKDPFRTFVGRDKYMRPLWITKALENPVVTVQEMSMQSTSNLTIKWAFRGKPKNPFFATIGGDVIVHVESQFVLNQISGQVLEQVDSWDLSASSLPAQTYFWLSRRVYSTVESGKDTIEAAKSTASGLSTKEDQNLEAYPDPSGDPTKFFQRPDDGFNQDVYQIGLLLAVIYFIVQFLKTTL
;
A
#
# COMPACT_ATOMS: atom_id res chain seq x y z
N MET A 1 44.53 16.74 -55.64
CA MET A 1 43.21 17.42 -55.67
C MET A 1 42.60 17.26 -54.29
N ALA A 2 41.92 18.20 -53.67
CA ALA A 2 41.81 19.66 -53.79
C ALA A 2 40.78 20.01 -52.69
N THR A 3 41.11 20.94 -51.82
CA THR A 3 40.23 21.50 -50.78
C THR A 3 39.00 22.18 -51.41
N PRO A 4 37.92 22.43 -50.66
CA PRO A 4 37.87 23.70 -49.90
C PRO A 4 37.34 23.50 -48.44
N THR A 5 37.66 24.29 -47.40
CA THR A 5 37.51 25.77 -47.16
C THR A 5 36.10 26.28 -47.52
N ALA A 6 35.44 27.26 -46.87
CA ALA A 6 35.55 27.95 -45.58
C ALA A 6 34.09 28.45 -45.23
N THR A 7 33.74 29.17 -44.15
CA THR A 7 34.48 29.97 -43.16
C THR A 7 33.68 30.06 -41.84
N ALA A 8 34.34 30.41 -40.74
CA ALA A 8 33.75 30.92 -39.50
C ALA A 8 32.96 32.23 -39.66
N LEU A 9 32.01 32.48 -38.75
CA LEU A 9 31.58 33.84 -38.39
C LEU A 9 31.53 33.98 -36.86
N SER A 10 32.40 34.84 -36.35
CA SER A 10 32.46 35.28 -34.96
C SER A 10 31.61 36.54 -34.78
N CYS A 11 30.93 36.66 -33.64
CA CYS A 11 30.57 37.96 -33.08
C CYS A 11 30.70 37.91 -31.56
N SER A 12 31.69 38.63 -31.04
CA SER A 12 31.92 38.84 -29.60
C SER A 12 31.22 40.12 -29.15
N CYS A 13 30.59 40.13 -27.96
CA CYS A 13 30.46 41.36 -27.17
C CYS A 13 30.34 41.10 -25.64
N ARG A 14 31.47 41.45 -25.01
CA ARG A 14 31.90 41.70 -23.62
C ARG A 14 30.94 42.58 -22.72
N PRO A 15 31.26 42.94 -21.45
CA PRO A 15 30.57 42.37 -20.27
C PRO A 15 30.08 43.38 -19.18
N SER A 16 29.60 42.84 -18.04
CA SER A 16 29.56 43.47 -16.69
C SER A 16 28.50 44.58 -16.41
N PRO A 17 28.23 45.00 -15.14
CA PRO A 17 28.47 44.39 -13.82
C PRO A 17 27.27 44.39 -12.83
N SER A 18 27.52 43.87 -11.61
CA SER A 18 26.99 44.29 -10.29
C SER A 18 25.51 44.13 -9.91
N SER A 19 25.27 43.35 -8.86
CA SER A 19 24.46 43.78 -7.72
C SER A 19 25.07 43.28 -6.40
N SER A 20 25.45 44.22 -5.53
CA SER A 20 26.00 43.97 -4.20
C SER A 20 25.12 44.63 -3.16
N SER A 21 24.55 43.86 -2.22
CA SER A 21 23.91 44.42 -1.03
C SER A 21 23.89 43.39 0.11
N SER A 22 25.02 43.33 0.81
CA SER A 22 25.08 42.89 2.20
C SER A 22 24.09 43.66 3.08
N SER A 23 23.30 42.96 3.90
CA SER A 23 22.50 43.56 4.98
C SER A 23 22.63 42.77 6.28
N THR A 24 23.81 42.84 6.88
CA THR A 24 24.01 42.55 8.31
C THR A 24 23.26 43.59 9.15
N ALA A 25 22.26 43.16 9.90
CA ALA A 25 21.61 43.96 10.93
C ALA A 25 21.52 43.16 12.24
N ALA A 26 22.53 43.34 13.09
CA ALA A 26 22.46 42.94 14.50
C ALA A 26 21.80 44.05 15.35
N PHE A 27 21.67 43.79 16.66
CA PHE A 27 20.97 44.60 17.67
C PHE A 27 19.43 44.42 17.66
N ARG A 28 18.74 44.37 18.81
CA ARG A 28 19.16 44.72 20.18
C ARG A 28 18.45 43.85 21.24
N ARG A 29 19.12 43.57 22.35
CA ARG A 29 18.54 42.94 23.54
C ARG A 29 17.49 43.86 24.18
N LEU A 30 16.45 43.28 24.78
CA LEU A 30 15.69 43.89 25.87
C LEU A 30 15.69 42.93 27.07
N ASN A 31 16.40 43.31 28.13
CA ASN A 31 16.23 42.74 29.46
C ASN A 31 15.09 43.48 30.16
N ILE A 32 14.18 42.76 30.82
CA ILE A 32 13.35 43.32 31.89
C ILE A 32 13.58 42.47 33.15
N ALA A 33 13.72 43.15 34.28
CA ALA A 33 14.23 42.58 35.52
C ALA A 33 13.12 41.94 36.40
N SER A 34 13.59 41.20 37.39
CA SER A 34 12.84 40.50 38.43
C SER A 34 12.01 41.40 39.35
N VAL A 35 10.88 40.87 39.84
CA VAL A 35 10.29 41.21 41.15
C VAL A 35 10.01 39.91 41.90
N SER A 36 10.32 39.87 43.20
CA SER A 36 10.07 38.73 44.08
C SER A 36 9.18 39.11 45.26
N SER A 37 8.25 38.25 45.67
CA SER A 37 7.77 38.20 47.06
C SER A 37 6.84 37.01 47.36
N GLY A 38 7.31 36.09 48.23
CA GLY A 38 6.57 35.49 49.35
C GLY A 38 5.43 34.45 49.12
N PRO A 39 5.15 33.52 50.07
CA PRO A 39 4.29 32.34 49.86
C PRO A 39 3.17 32.17 50.96
N PRO A 40 2.57 30.98 51.19
CA PRO A 40 1.71 30.12 50.36
C PRO A 40 0.33 29.82 51.04
N PRO A 41 -0.46 28.79 50.62
CA PRO A 41 -0.47 27.58 51.46
C PRO A 41 -0.64 26.20 50.77
N ARG A 42 0.22 25.25 51.20
CA ARG A 42 0.06 23.79 51.37
C ARG A 42 -1.15 23.03 50.77
N ARG A 43 -0.85 21.91 50.07
CA ARG A 43 -1.41 20.57 50.40
C ARG A 43 -0.42 19.40 50.12
N ARG A 44 0.00 18.76 51.22
CA ARG A 44 0.51 17.38 51.42
C ARG A 44 1.15 16.62 50.24
N ARG A 45 2.49 16.53 50.22
CA ARG A 45 3.19 15.27 49.87
C ARG A 45 3.29 14.40 51.12
N LEU A 46 3.07 13.10 50.98
CA LEU A 46 3.40 12.12 52.02
C LEU A 46 4.94 11.94 52.07
N ARG A 47 5.51 12.00 53.28
CA ARG A 47 6.86 11.51 53.58
C ARG A 47 6.69 10.22 54.39
N LEU A 48 7.39 9.15 54.01
CA LEU A 48 7.80 8.13 54.97
C LEU A 48 9.21 8.45 55.46
N ALA A 49 9.49 8.10 56.71
CA ALA A 49 10.77 8.31 57.38
C ALA A 49 11.68 7.07 57.25
N PRO A 50 13.02 7.21 57.40
CA PRO A 50 13.97 6.11 57.24
C PRO A 50 14.22 5.36 58.56
N LEU A 51 14.51 4.06 58.46
CA LEU A 51 15.11 3.13 59.44
C LEU A 51 15.11 1.74 58.72
N HIS A 52 16.03 0.80 58.90
CA HIS A 52 17.29 0.71 59.66
C HIS A 52 18.16 -0.34 58.94
N VAL A 53 19.48 -0.15 58.83
CA VAL A 53 20.37 -1.19 58.28
C VAL A 53 20.65 -2.22 59.36
N VAL A 54 20.37 -3.49 59.09
CA VAL A 54 20.96 -4.62 59.82
C VAL A 54 21.66 -5.49 58.79
N ASP A 55 22.99 -5.54 58.92
CA ASP A 55 23.86 -6.48 58.22
C ASP A 55 23.82 -7.79 59.01
N ASP A 56 23.46 -8.89 58.35
CA ASP A 56 23.56 -10.24 58.92
C ASP A 56 24.11 -11.17 57.84
N SER A 57 25.44 -11.10 57.69
CA SER A 57 26.21 -11.82 56.70
C SER A 57 26.14 -13.33 56.94
N LYS A 58 25.55 -14.07 56.01
CA LYS A 58 25.67 -15.53 55.94
C LYS A 58 25.92 -15.99 54.51
N GLU A 59 27.17 -16.36 54.24
CA GLU A 59 27.58 -16.97 52.97
C GLU A 59 26.77 -18.24 52.69
N VAL A 60 26.00 -18.22 51.61
CA VAL A 60 25.61 -19.40 50.85
C VAL A 60 25.84 -19.09 49.38
N GLN A 61 26.44 -20.05 48.69
CA GLN A 61 27.09 -19.96 47.38
C GLN A 61 26.35 -19.14 46.30
N ALA A 62 27.15 -18.41 45.53
CA ALA A 62 26.69 -17.65 44.37
C ALA A 62 26.28 -18.58 43.23
N GLU A 63 24.99 -18.53 42.86
CA GLU A 63 24.53 -18.83 41.51
C GLU A 63 23.66 -17.68 41.01
N ALA A 64 24.19 -16.92 40.05
CA ALA A 64 23.48 -15.79 39.47
C ALA A 64 22.47 -16.29 38.43
N SER A 65 21.21 -16.49 38.84
CA SER A 65 20.10 -16.62 37.90
C SER A 65 19.78 -15.25 37.28
N ALA A 66 20.65 -14.80 36.38
CA ALA A 66 20.32 -13.71 35.48
C ALA A 66 19.04 -14.10 34.72
N ALA A 67 18.00 -13.25 34.81
CA ALA A 67 16.85 -13.37 33.93
C ALA A 67 17.35 -13.16 32.51
N ALA A 68 17.49 -14.24 31.76
CA ALA A 68 17.89 -14.18 30.38
C ALA A 68 16.74 -13.54 29.59
N ASP A 69 16.95 -12.31 29.14
CA ASP A 69 16.32 -11.80 27.93
C ASP A 69 16.68 -12.78 26.81
N LEU A 70 15.80 -13.75 26.55
CA LEU A 70 15.89 -14.59 25.38
C LEU A 70 15.70 -13.67 24.17
N PRO A 71 16.70 -13.52 23.28
CA PRO A 71 16.43 -12.91 22.00
C PRO A 71 15.46 -13.83 21.27
N GLU A 72 14.22 -13.38 21.12
CA GLU A 72 13.24 -14.00 20.23
C GLU A 72 13.94 -14.27 18.89
N GLU A 73 14.01 -15.53 18.48
CA GLU A 73 14.93 -15.90 17.40
C GLU A 73 14.44 -15.28 16.10
N ARG A 74 15.05 -14.14 15.72
CA ARG A 74 14.61 -13.33 14.57
C ARG A 74 14.33 -14.23 13.39
N SER A 75 13.16 -14.05 12.79
CA SER A 75 12.67 -14.94 11.75
C SER A 75 13.67 -15.00 10.59
N GLN A 76 13.66 -16.11 9.85
CA GLN A 76 14.56 -16.24 8.70
C GLN A 76 14.30 -15.13 7.66
N THR A 77 13.06 -14.65 7.55
CA THR A 77 12.64 -13.53 6.70
C THR A 77 13.13 -12.19 7.24
N ASP A 78 13.10 -11.93 8.55
CA ASP A 78 13.76 -10.75 9.14
C ASP A 78 15.26 -10.75 8.85
N LYS A 79 15.95 -11.89 9.08
CA LYS A 79 17.39 -12.03 8.78
C LYS A 79 17.71 -11.83 7.29
N MET A 80 16.83 -12.27 6.39
CA MET A 80 16.95 -12.02 4.95
C MET A 80 16.74 -10.56 4.58
N VAL A 81 15.74 -9.88 5.15
CA VAL A 81 15.44 -8.48 4.88
C VAL A 81 16.48 -7.54 5.49
N ASP A 82 16.95 -7.80 6.72
CA ASP A 82 18.05 -7.07 7.35
C ASP A 82 19.38 -7.25 6.57
N GLY A 83 19.55 -8.40 5.89
CA GLY A 83 20.71 -8.72 5.06
C GLY A 83 20.62 -8.28 3.60
N MET A 84 19.48 -7.72 3.14
CA MET A 84 19.40 -7.11 1.82
C MET A 84 20.11 -5.76 1.83
N ASP A 85 21.07 -5.57 0.92
CA ASP A 85 21.50 -4.21 0.55
C ASP A 85 20.41 -3.65 -0.38
N PHE A 86 19.45 -2.83 0.06
CA PHE A 86 19.71 -1.64 0.88
C PHE A 86 20.22 -0.50 -0.02
N GLY A 87 20.91 -0.77 -1.14
CA GLY A 87 21.25 0.20 -2.21
C GLY A 87 21.56 1.63 -1.75
N LYS A 88 22.32 1.82 -0.66
CA LYS A 88 22.51 3.12 0.04
C LYS A 88 21.22 3.92 0.33
N LEU A 89 20.15 3.28 0.82
CA LEU A 89 18.93 3.95 1.30
C LEU A 89 19.25 5.00 2.38
N CYS A 90 20.24 4.69 3.22
CA CYS A 90 20.96 5.65 4.04
C CYS A 90 22.47 5.40 3.90
N ASN A 91 23.22 6.50 3.83
CA ASN A 91 24.65 6.56 4.10
C ASN A 91 24.80 7.12 5.54
N ASP A 92 25.93 6.91 6.23
CA ASP A 92 26.10 7.26 7.67
C ASP A 92 25.82 8.73 8.05
N PHE A 93 25.68 9.61 7.06
CA PHE A 93 25.45 11.06 7.23
C PHE A 93 24.26 11.61 6.42
N GLU A 94 23.69 10.85 5.48
CA GLU A 94 22.57 11.30 4.62
C GLU A 94 21.66 10.11 4.27
N CYS A 95 20.38 10.20 4.65
CA CYS A 95 19.34 9.27 4.22
C CYS A 95 18.61 9.80 2.99
N ILE A 96 18.41 8.94 1.99
CA ILE A 96 17.62 9.27 0.78
C ILE A 96 16.12 9.31 1.12
N SER A 97 15.67 8.58 2.14
CA SER A 97 14.26 8.52 2.55
C SER A 97 14.08 8.73 4.05
N SER A 98 12.85 8.96 4.52
CA SER A 98 12.58 9.11 5.96
C SER A 98 12.52 7.75 6.67
N PRO A 99 12.79 7.66 7.99
CA PRO A 99 12.72 6.40 8.72
C PRO A 99 11.35 5.68 8.63
N TYR A 100 10.27 6.44 8.44
CA TYR A 100 8.93 5.88 8.20
C TYR A 100 8.80 5.21 6.82
N VAL A 101 9.41 5.78 5.77
CA VAL A 101 9.47 5.18 4.44
C VAL A 101 10.34 3.91 4.47
N GLU A 102 11.50 3.95 5.12
CA GLU A 102 12.40 2.80 5.27
C GLU A 102 11.74 1.63 6.02
N SER A 103 11.08 1.91 7.16
CA SER A 103 10.34 0.88 7.91
C SER A 103 9.19 0.27 7.11
N THR A 104 8.49 1.07 6.30
CA THR A 104 7.45 0.58 5.39
C THR A 104 8.05 -0.28 4.27
N ALA A 105 9.19 0.12 3.68
CA ALA A 105 9.90 -0.67 2.68
C ALA A 105 10.30 -2.05 3.21
N ARG A 106 10.88 -2.11 4.42
CA ARG A 106 11.19 -3.39 5.11
C ARG A 106 9.94 -4.23 5.37
N GLN A 107 8.83 -3.60 5.78
CA GLN A 107 7.60 -4.34 6.03
C GLN A 107 7.02 -4.94 4.73
N ILE A 108 7.02 -4.19 3.64
CA ILE A 108 6.60 -4.69 2.32
C ILE A 108 7.52 -5.82 1.86
N ALA A 109 8.83 -5.73 2.09
CA ALA A 109 9.78 -6.81 1.79
C ALA A 109 9.39 -8.14 2.47
N ARG A 110 9.07 -8.09 3.77
CA ARG A 110 8.62 -9.26 4.55
C ARG A 110 7.29 -9.80 4.07
N ASP A 111 6.31 -8.92 3.85
CA ASP A 111 4.98 -9.30 3.38
C ASP A 111 5.03 -9.97 1.97
N ILE A 112 5.97 -9.56 1.12
CA ILE A 112 6.27 -10.20 -0.18
C ILE A 112 6.91 -11.59 0.01
N LEU A 113 8.00 -11.69 0.79
CA LEU A 113 8.72 -12.96 1.00
C LEU A 113 7.83 -14.05 1.61
N GLU A 114 6.98 -13.68 2.57
CA GLU A 114 6.09 -14.61 3.27
C GLU A 114 4.73 -14.82 2.57
N LEU A 115 4.46 -14.11 1.46
CA LEU A 115 3.15 -14.07 0.79
C LEU A 115 1.99 -13.84 1.77
N ARG A 116 2.15 -12.94 2.76
CA ARG A 116 1.15 -12.74 3.83
C ARG A 116 -0.20 -12.35 3.24
N GLU A 117 -1.23 -13.15 3.52
CA GLU A 117 -2.61 -12.90 3.13
C GLU A 117 -3.42 -12.40 4.33
N ASP A 118 -3.51 -13.22 5.38
CA ASP A 118 -4.40 -13.01 6.52
C ASP A 118 -3.93 -11.90 7.46
N ASN A 119 -2.61 -11.70 7.55
CA ASN A 119 -1.93 -10.74 8.45
C ASN A 119 -0.99 -9.78 7.68
N ARG A 120 -1.37 -9.36 6.47
CA ARG A 120 -0.63 -8.31 5.74
C ARG A 120 -0.67 -6.99 6.52
N ALA A 121 0.41 -6.22 6.49
CA ALA A 121 0.50 -4.91 7.13
C ALA A 121 -0.29 -3.83 6.35
N PHE A 122 -1.62 -3.97 6.27
CA PHE A 122 -2.50 -3.06 5.53
C PHE A 122 -2.40 -1.59 5.99
N ASN A 123 -1.91 -1.33 7.21
CA ASN A 123 -1.63 0.01 7.73
C ASN A 123 -0.46 0.75 7.04
N CYS A 124 0.43 0.01 6.37
CA CYS A 124 1.46 0.58 5.48
C CYS A 124 0.86 1.21 4.22
N TYR A 125 -0.40 0.92 3.90
CA TYR A 125 -1.10 1.47 2.74
C TYR A 125 -2.07 2.57 3.17
N ALA A 126 -2.08 3.69 2.44
CA ALA A 126 -3.03 4.77 2.66
C ALA A 126 -4.47 4.31 2.38
N VAL A 127 -5.46 4.89 3.07
CA VAL A 127 -6.88 4.48 2.95
C VAL A 127 -7.34 4.44 1.48
N SER A 128 -6.96 5.44 0.69
CA SER A 128 -7.27 5.60 -0.74
C SER A 128 -6.11 5.19 -1.67
N VAL A 129 -5.25 4.25 -1.25
CA VAL A 129 -4.17 3.71 -2.08
C VAL A 129 -4.71 3.24 -3.44
N LYS A 130 -3.96 3.55 -4.50
CA LYS A 130 -4.24 3.08 -5.86
C LYS A 130 -3.37 1.88 -6.17
N TYR A 131 -3.95 0.85 -6.78
CA TYR A 131 -3.23 -0.30 -7.29
C TYR A 131 -3.44 -0.43 -8.80
N LYS A 132 -2.38 -0.76 -9.52
CA LYS A 132 -2.42 -1.00 -10.97
C LYS A 132 -1.53 -2.17 -11.37
N ASP A 133 -2.13 -3.14 -12.03
CA ASP A 133 -1.44 -4.19 -12.79
C ASP A 133 -1.97 -4.23 -14.26
N PRO A 134 -1.39 -5.03 -15.17
CA PRO A 134 -1.83 -5.12 -16.57
C PRO A 134 -3.27 -5.64 -16.82
N PHE A 135 -3.96 -6.14 -15.78
CA PHE A 135 -5.25 -6.84 -15.83
C PHE A 135 -6.31 -6.25 -14.88
N ARG A 136 -5.92 -5.55 -13.82
CA ARG A 136 -6.81 -4.98 -12.79
C ARG A 136 -6.22 -3.68 -12.24
N THR A 137 -7.12 -2.71 -12.04
CA THR A 137 -6.89 -1.52 -11.22
C THR A 137 -7.91 -1.53 -10.09
N PHE A 138 -7.51 -1.06 -8.91
CA PHE A 138 -8.44 -0.83 -7.80
C PHE A 138 -7.98 0.33 -6.93
N VAL A 139 -8.88 0.81 -6.09
CA VAL A 139 -8.61 1.84 -5.07
C VAL A 139 -9.11 1.33 -3.72
N GLY A 140 -8.35 1.58 -2.66
CA GLY A 140 -8.71 1.24 -1.29
C GLY A 140 -7.78 0.18 -0.68
N ARG A 141 -7.30 0.44 0.55
CA ARG A 141 -6.38 -0.49 1.24
C ARG A 141 -7.02 -1.83 1.61
N ASP A 142 -8.33 -1.87 1.83
CA ASP A 142 -9.04 -3.06 2.29
C ASP A 142 -8.97 -4.22 1.26
N LYS A 143 -8.76 -3.87 -0.01
CA LYS A 143 -8.53 -4.81 -1.12
C LYS A 143 -7.24 -5.62 -0.96
N TYR A 144 -6.25 -5.11 -0.20
CA TYR A 144 -4.99 -5.81 0.08
C TYR A 144 -5.13 -6.93 1.12
N MET A 145 -6.26 -7.00 1.84
CA MET A 145 -6.60 -8.13 2.73
C MET A 145 -7.17 -9.33 1.97
N ARG A 146 -7.41 -9.21 0.67
CA ARG A 146 -7.84 -10.35 -0.15
C ARG A 146 -6.65 -11.26 -0.49
N PRO A 147 -6.87 -12.56 -0.67
CA PRO A 147 -5.83 -13.48 -1.14
C PRO A 147 -5.14 -13.01 -2.41
N LEU A 148 -3.89 -13.41 -2.58
CA LEU A 148 -3.12 -13.22 -3.80
C LEU A 148 -3.55 -14.22 -4.86
N TRP A 149 -3.38 -13.83 -6.13
CA TRP A 149 -3.45 -14.78 -7.24
C TRP A 149 -2.41 -15.92 -7.07
N ILE A 150 -1.23 -15.60 -6.52
CA ILE A 150 -0.08 -16.52 -6.38
C ILE A 150 -0.46 -17.75 -5.56
N THR A 151 -0.99 -17.57 -4.35
CA THR A 151 -1.40 -18.67 -3.45
C THR A 151 -2.62 -19.43 -3.96
N LYS A 152 -3.50 -18.76 -4.72
CA LYS A 152 -4.70 -19.38 -5.31
C LYS A 152 -4.33 -20.27 -6.50
N ALA A 153 -3.45 -19.80 -7.39
CA ALA A 153 -3.10 -20.47 -8.65
C ALA A 153 -1.91 -21.44 -8.53
N LEU A 154 -0.93 -21.18 -7.65
CA LEU A 154 0.28 -21.97 -7.54
C LEU A 154 0.30 -22.85 -6.29
N GLU A 155 0.83 -24.05 -6.43
CA GLU A 155 1.15 -24.97 -5.35
C GLU A 155 2.58 -24.71 -4.86
N ASN A 156 2.72 -24.59 -3.53
CA ASN A 156 3.97 -24.32 -2.81
C ASN A 156 4.85 -23.23 -3.48
N PRO A 157 4.32 -22.01 -3.68
CA PRO A 157 5.08 -20.93 -4.27
C PRO A 157 6.26 -20.51 -3.37
N VAL A 158 7.43 -20.35 -3.98
CA VAL A 158 8.65 -19.82 -3.37
C VAL A 158 8.87 -18.41 -3.90
N VAL A 159 9.12 -17.46 -3.01
CA VAL A 159 9.39 -16.05 -3.36
C VAL A 159 10.83 -15.68 -3.04
N THR A 160 11.45 -14.89 -3.91
CA THR A 160 12.77 -14.30 -3.71
C THR A 160 12.73 -12.82 -4.07
N VAL A 161 13.16 -11.95 -3.16
CA VAL A 161 13.47 -10.55 -3.50
C VAL A 161 14.87 -10.52 -4.12
N GLN A 162 15.01 -9.84 -5.25
CA GLN A 162 16.24 -9.76 -6.03
C GLN A 162 16.96 -8.42 -5.81
N GLU A 163 16.19 -7.32 -5.79
CA GLU A 163 16.71 -5.96 -5.61
C GLU A 163 15.66 -5.12 -4.88
N MET A 164 16.11 -4.23 -3.99
CA MET A 164 15.28 -3.19 -3.40
C MET A 164 16.04 -1.87 -3.43
N SER A 165 15.49 -0.86 -4.11
CA SER A 165 16.14 0.44 -4.29
C SER A 165 15.12 1.59 -4.26
N MET A 166 15.48 2.70 -3.60
CA MET A 166 14.73 3.96 -3.69
C MET A 166 15.21 4.72 -4.94
N GLN A 167 14.31 4.94 -5.90
CA GLN A 167 14.58 5.81 -7.07
C GLN A 167 14.56 7.30 -6.70
N SER A 168 13.83 7.66 -5.64
CA SER A 168 13.74 9.02 -5.10
C SER A 168 13.43 8.99 -3.60
N THR A 169 13.23 10.13 -2.95
CA THR A 169 12.79 10.22 -1.54
C THR A 169 11.42 9.57 -1.27
N SER A 170 10.60 9.34 -2.31
CA SER A 170 9.24 8.80 -2.22
C SER A 170 8.91 7.69 -3.21
N ASN A 171 9.81 7.28 -4.10
CA ASN A 171 9.58 6.20 -5.06
C ASN A 171 10.48 5.00 -4.74
N LEU A 172 9.87 3.91 -4.27
CA LEU A 172 10.52 2.64 -3.96
C LEU A 172 10.32 1.67 -5.14
N THR A 173 11.35 0.94 -5.53
CA THR A 173 11.25 -0.18 -6.47
C THR A 173 11.74 -1.45 -5.81
N ILE A 174 10.92 -2.49 -5.90
CA ILE A 174 11.25 -3.85 -5.46
C ILE A 174 11.19 -4.74 -6.69
N LYS A 175 12.33 -5.32 -7.06
CA LYS A 175 12.38 -6.42 -8.04
C LYS A 175 12.39 -7.72 -7.25
N TRP A 176 11.41 -8.56 -7.52
CA TRP A 176 11.25 -9.85 -6.87
C TRP A 176 10.80 -10.87 -7.90
N ALA A 177 10.95 -12.14 -7.58
CA ALA A 177 10.46 -13.22 -8.41
C ALA A 177 9.73 -14.24 -7.55
N PHE A 178 8.76 -14.91 -8.15
CA PHE A 178 8.13 -16.07 -7.55
C PHE A 178 8.16 -17.25 -8.51
N ARG A 179 8.34 -18.44 -7.93
CA ARG A 179 8.30 -19.73 -8.62
C ARG A 179 7.26 -20.61 -7.95
N GLY A 180 6.41 -21.29 -8.72
CA GLY A 180 5.52 -22.31 -8.16
C GLY A 180 4.90 -23.19 -9.23
N LYS A 181 4.39 -24.35 -8.83
CA LYS A 181 3.75 -25.28 -9.77
C LYS A 181 2.30 -24.86 -10.04
N PRO A 182 1.82 -24.88 -11.30
CA PRO A 182 0.40 -24.71 -11.59
C PRO A 182 -0.45 -25.71 -10.79
N LYS A 183 -1.49 -25.26 -10.08
CA LYS A 183 -2.45 -26.20 -9.46
C LYS A 183 -3.28 -27.00 -10.45
N ASN A 184 -3.31 -26.59 -11.72
CA ASN A 184 -3.94 -27.38 -12.78
C ASN A 184 -2.94 -28.45 -13.28
N PRO A 185 -3.20 -29.76 -13.05
CA PRO A 185 -2.25 -30.83 -13.37
C PRO A 185 -1.88 -30.92 -14.85
N PHE A 186 -2.77 -30.47 -15.75
CA PHE A 186 -2.48 -30.40 -17.18
C PHE A 186 -1.31 -29.44 -17.47
N PHE A 187 -1.35 -28.24 -16.88
CA PHE A 187 -0.29 -27.26 -17.07
C PHE A 187 0.96 -27.56 -16.24
N ALA A 188 0.82 -28.18 -15.05
CA ALA A 188 1.96 -28.63 -14.25
C ALA A 188 2.83 -29.66 -15.00
N THR A 189 2.18 -30.61 -15.69
CA THR A 189 2.87 -31.69 -16.41
C THR A 189 3.55 -31.20 -17.70
N ILE A 190 2.94 -30.24 -18.41
CA ILE A 190 3.41 -29.80 -19.73
C ILE A 190 4.27 -28.53 -19.66
N GLY A 191 3.98 -27.63 -18.72
CA GLY A 191 4.67 -26.35 -18.55
C GLY A 191 5.78 -26.35 -17.49
N GLY A 192 5.76 -27.30 -16.55
CA GLY A 192 6.62 -27.25 -15.37
C GLY A 192 6.27 -26.07 -14.45
N ASP A 193 7.27 -25.55 -13.75
CA ASP A 193 7.10 -24.45 -12.81
C ASP A 193 6.85 -23.11 -13.54
N VAL A 194 5.92 -22.31 -13.01
CA VAL A 194 5.70 -20.91 -13.43
C VAL A 194 6.72 -20.05 -12.68
N ILE A 195 7.56 -19.34 -13.42
CA ILE A 195 8.55 -18.37 -12.92
C ILE A 195 8.19 -16.99 -13.45
N VAL A 196 7.89 -16.06 -12.56
CA VAL A 196 7.56 -14.67 -12.90
C VAL A 196 8.51 -13.74 -12.18
N HIS A 197 9.08 -12.80 -12.93
CA HIS A 197 9.77 -11.63 -12.40
C HIS A 197 8.76 -10.50 -12.28
N VAL A 198 8.73 -9.83 -11.13
CA VAL A 198 7.84 -8.72 -10.83
C VAL A 198 8.68 -7.52 -10.45
N GLU A 199 8.45 -6.41 -11.13
CA GLU A 199 8.94 -5.10 -10.71
C GLU A 199 7.75 -4.32 -10.12
N SER A 200 7.74 -4.20 -8.80
CA SER A 200 6.75 -3.44 -8.05
C SER A 200 7.30 -2.06 -7.72
N GLN A 201 6.66 -1.02 -8.24
CA GLN A 201 6.98 0.38 -7.98
C GLN A 201 5.95 0.95 -6.99
N PHE A 202 6.40 1.62 -5.93
CA PHE A 202 5.57 2.17 -4.88
C PHE A 202 5.85 3.66 -4.69
N VAL A 203 4.80 4.48 -4.75
CA VAL A 203 4.86 5.90 -4.37
C VAL A 203 4.42 6.02 -2.92
N LEU A 204 5.31 6.48 -2.04
CA LEU A 204 5.07 6.63 -0.60
C LEU A 204 4.95 8.09 -0.19
N ASN A 205 4.14 8.36 0.83
CA ASN A 205 4.10 9.64 1.51
C ASN A 205 5.35 9.79 2.40
N GLN A 206 6.16 10.82 2.16
CA GLN A 206 7.42 11.05 2.87
C GLN A 206 7.24 11.33 4.38
N ILE A 207 6.07 11.84 4.78
CA ILE A 207 5.75 12.20 6.16
C ILE A 207 5.23 10.97 6.93
N SER A 208 4.24 10.25 6.38
CA SER A 208 3.61 9.12 7.07
C SER A 208 4.22 7.75 6.76
N GLY A 209 5.11 7.67 5.77
CA GLY A 209 5.65 6.41 5.24
C GLY A 209 4.65 5.58 4.43
N GLN A 210 3.39 6.00 4.30
CA GLN A 210 2.33 5.16 3.70
C GLN A 210 2.37 5.13 2.17
N VAL A 211 2.12 3.96 1.59
CA VAL A 211 1.95 3.77 0.13
C VAL A 211 0.67 4.46 -0.36
N LEU A 212 0.84 5.36 -1.33
CA LEU A 212 -0.22 6.09 -2.04
C LEU A 212 -0.60 5.41 -3.36
N GLU A 213 0.39 4.85 -4.05
CA GLU A 213 0.20 4.15 -5.33
C GLU A 213 1.18 2.97 -5.42
N GLN A 214 0.69 1.83 -5.93
CA GLN A 214 1.50 0.67 -6.29
C GLN A 214 1.22 0.30 -7.75
N VAL A 215 2.29 0.11 -8.52
CA VAL A 215 2.25 -0.35 -9.91
C VAL A 215 3.11 -1.60 -10.04
N ASP A 216 2.50 -2.72 -10.41
CA ASP A 216 3.22 -3.98 -10.65
C ASP A 216 3.37 -4.24 -12.16
N SER A 217 4.61 -4.41 -12.63
CA SER A 217 4.90 -4.97 -13.95
C SER A 217 5.38 -6.43 -13.83
N TRP A 218 5.04 -7.26 -14.81
CA TRP A 218 5.15 -8.72 -14.73
C TRP A 218 5.88 -9.22 -15.99
N ASP A 219 7.07 -9.81 -15.83
CA ASP A 219 7.83 -10.47 -16.89
C ASP A 219 7.85 -12.00 -16.68
N LEU A 220 7.59 -12.73 -17.77
CA LEU A 220 7.54 -14.18 -17.82
C LEU A 220 8.55 -14.78 -18.81
N SER A 221 9.55 -14.00 -19.22
CA SER A 221 10.68 -14.45 -20.05
C SER A 221 11.35 -15.74 -19.55
N ALA A 222 11.37 -15.96 -18.23
CA ALA A 222 11.92 -17.14 -17.58
C ALA A 222 10.96 -18.36 -17.49
N SER A 223 9.69 -18.22 -17.90
CA SER A 223 8.70 -19.31 -17.94
C SER A 223 8.63 -19.97 -19.31
N SER A 224 8.28 -21.27 -19.34
CA SER A 224 7.96 -21.99 -20.58
C SER A 224 6.66 -21.47 -21.23
N LEU A 225 6.49 -21.62 -22.55
CA LEU A 225 5.27 -21.18 -23.25
C LEU A 225 3.95 -21.73 -22.63
N PRO A 226 3.85 -23.00 -22.21
CA PRO A 226 2.65 -23.48 -21.52
C PRO A 226 2.46 -22.86 -20.12
N ALA A 227 3.54 -22.60 -19.38
CA ALA A 227 3.49 -21.92 -18.08
C ALA A 227 3.09 -20.43 -18.22
N GLN A 228 3.62 -19.73 -19.22
CA GLN A 228 3.18 -18.38 -19.61
C GLN A 228 1.68 -18.38 -19.94
N THR A 229 1.23 -19.34 -20.76
CA THR A 229 -0.18 -19.48 -21.15
C THR A 229 -1.09 -19.70 -19.94
N TYR A 230 -0.69 -20.59 -19.02
CA TYR A 230 -1.39 -20.81 -17.76
C TYR A 230 -1.48 -19.54 -16.91
N PHE A 231 -0.39 -18.79 -16.79
CA PHE A 231 -0.36 -17.52 -16.09
C PHE A 231 -1.37 -16.53 -16.71
N TRP A 232 -1.26 -16.22 -18.00
CA TRP A 232 -2.12 -15.22 -18.64
C TRP A 232 -3.62 -15.59 -18.58
N LEU A 233 -3.95 -16.88 -18.70
CA LEU A 233 -5.33 -17.37 -18.56
C LEU A 233 -5.83 -17.25 -17.12
N SER A 234 -5.14 -17.86 -16.16
CA SER A 234 -5.56 -17.87 -14.75
C SER A 234 -5.59 -16.47 -14.15
N ARG A 235 -4.67 -15.58 -14.56
CA ARG A 235 -4.62 -14.19 -14.09
C ARG A 235 -5.77 -13.33 -14.62
N ARG A 236 -6.23 -13.57 -15.85
CA ARG A 236 -7.46 -12.97 -16.41
C ARG A 236 -8.72 -13.46 -15.69
N VAL A 237 -8.84 -14.76 -15.44
CA VAL A 237 -9.97 -15.32 -14.68
C VAL A 237 -9.99 -14.76 -13.24
N TYR A 238 -8.82 -14.58 -12.64
CA TYR A 238 -8.72 -13.95 -11.32
C TYR A 238 -9.12 -12.47 -11.33
N SER A 239 -8.64 -11.69 -12.30
CA SER A 239 -8.99 -10.27 -12.38
C SER A 239 -10.47 -10.04 -12.66
N THR A 240 -11.12 -10.86 -13.51
CA THR A 240 -12.58 -10.71 -13.75
C THR A 240 -13.42 -11.04 -12.52
N VAL A 241 -13.08 -12.11 -11.79
CA VAL A 241 -13.77 -12.47 -10.54
C VAL A 241 -13.59 -11.39 -9.47
N GLU A 242 -12.37 -10.89 -9.29
CA GLU A 242 -12.09 -9.87 -8.26
C GLU A 242 -12.63 -8.49 -8.62
N SER A 243 -12.58 -8.08 -9.88
CA SER A 243 -13.24 -6.84 -10.36
C SER A 243 -14.76 -6.93 -10.26
N GLY A 244 -15.36 -8.11 -10.46
CA GLY A 244 -16.78 -8.35 -10.22
C GLY A 244 -17.18 -8.18 -8.74
N LYS A 245 -16.31 -8.59 -7.80
CA LYS A 245 -16.50 -8.27 -6.37
C LYS A 245 -16.37 -6.78 -6.11
N ASP A 246 -15.43 -6.09 -6.78
CA ASP A 246 -15.23 -4.65 -6.61
C ASP A 246 -16.43 -3.82 -7.06
N THR A 247 -17.06 -4.16 -8.18
CA THR A 247 -18.27 -3.46 -8.64
C THR A 247 -19.47 -3.71 -7.73
N ILE A 248 -19.65 -4.94 -7.22
CA ILE A 248 -20.71 -5.26 -6.26
C ILE A 248 -20.49 -4.53 -4.93
N GLU A 249 -19.27 -4.50 -4.41
CA GLU A 249 -18.94 -3.76 -3.18
C GLU A 249 -19.15 -2.25 -3.35
N ALA A 250 -18.75 -1.65 -4.47
CA ALA A 250 -18.96 -0.24 -4.77
C ALA A 250 -20.46 0.11 -4.94
N ALA A 251 -21.23 -0.78 -5.59
CA ALA A 251 -22.69 -0.65 -5.68
C ALA A 251 -23.33 -0.75 -4.28
N LYS A 252 -22.90 -1.70 -3.44
CA LYS A 252 -23.40 -1.85 -2.07
C LYS A 252 -23.08 -0.64 -1.20
N SER A 253 -21.86 -0.09 -1.25
CA SER A 253 -21.50 1.10 -0.47
C SER A 253 -22.27 2.34 -0.92
N THR A 254 -22.54 2.46 -2.22
CA THR A 254 -23.35 3.56 -2.78
C THR A 254 -24.82 3.40 -2.40
N ALA A 255 -25.37 2.20 -2.51
CA ALA A 255 -26.73 1.88 -2.10
C ALA A 255 -26.95 2.11 -0.59
N SER A 256 -26.01 1.69 0.26
CA SER A 256 -26.09 1.99 1.70
C SER A 256 -25.96 3.49 1.99
N GLY A 257 -25.11 4.22 1.24
CA GLY A 257 -25.01 5.68 1.37
C GLY A 257 -26.28 6.43 0.92
N LEU A 258 -27.09 5.81 0.06
CA LEU A 258 -28.39 6.32 -0.36
C LEU A 258 -29.50 5.94 0.64
N SER A 259 -29.58 4.66 1.06
CA SER A 259 -30.60 4.20 2.01
C SER A 259 -30.43 4.78 3.42
N THR A 260 -29.21 5.16 3.83
CA THR A 260 -29.00 5.89 5.10
C THR A 260 -29.58 7.32 5.08
N LYS A 261 -30.09 7.82 3.95
CA LYS A 261 -30.78 9.12 3.87
C LYS A 261 -32.31 9.06 4.00
N GLU A 262 -32.94 7.89 4.00
CA GLU A 262 -34.41 7.81 3.95
C GLU A 262 -35.11 7.80 5.33
N ASP A 263 -34.41 7.45 6.42
CA ASP A 263 -35.03 7.20 7.74
C ASP A 263 -34.73 8.24 8.86
N GLN A 264 -34.33 9.48 8.55
CA GLN A 264 -34.10 10.53 9.58
C GLN A 264 -34.65 11.94 9.28
N ASN A 265 -35.70 12.09 8.45
CA ASN A 265 -36.48 13.34 8.48
C ASN A 265 -37.93 13.21 7.96
N LEU A 266 -38.81 12.66 8.81
CA LEU A 266 -40.28 12.71 8.64
C LEU A 266 -40.96 13.63 9.66
N GLU A 267 -40.31 14.74 10.02
CA GLU A 267 -40.98 15.92 10.60
C GLU A 267 -40.77 17.15 9.69
N ALA A 268 -41.02 16.96 8.39
CA ALA A 268 -41.17 18.07 7.45
C ALA A 268 -42.54 18.73 7.67
N TYR A 269 -42.53 19.89 8.33
CA TYR A 269 -43.68 20.77 8.54
C TYR A 269 -44.48 21.00 7.24
N PRO A 270 -45.82 20.80 7.22
CA PRO A 270 -46.61 20.92 6.00
C PRO A 270 -46.81 22.39 5.61
N ASP A 271 -46.23 22.79 4.48
CA ASP A 271 -46.43 24.11 3.87
C ASP A 271 -47.81 24.16 3.16
N PRO A 272 -48.75 25.04 3.55
CA PRO A 272 -50.16 24.96 3.15
C PRO A 272 -50.51 25.65 1.81
N SER A 273 -49.54 26.05 0.98
CA SER A 273 -49.80 26.61 -0.36
C SER A 273 -49.57 25.57 -1.48
N GLY A 274 -50.66 24.95 -1.95
CA GLY A 274 -50.60 23.89 -2.95
C GLY A 274 -50.32 24.36 -4.37
N ASP A 275 -49.45 23.62 -5.07
CA ASP A 275 -49.35 23.58 -6.53
C ASP A 275 -49.71 22.16 -7.01
N PRO A 276 -50.89 21.95 -7.64
CA PRO A 276 -51.34 20.63 -8.05
C PRO A 276 -50.64 20.07 -9.31
N THR A 277 -49.71 20.80 -9.92
CA THR A 277 -49.08 20.37 -11.20
C THR A 277 -47.87 19.44 -11.03
N LYS A 278 -47.28 19.33 -9.83
CA LYS A 278 -46.08 18.50 -9.60
C LYS A 278 -46.29 16.98 -9.65
N PHE A 279 -47.53 16.50 -9.68
CA PHE A 279 -47.84 15.06 -9.67
C PHE A 279 -47.77 14.37 -11.05
N PHE A 280 -47.43 15.09 -12.12
CA PHE A 280 -47.46 14.55 -13.50
C PHE A 280 -46.10 14.46 -14.21
N GLN A 281 -44.98 14.57 -13.48
CA GLN A 281 -43.66 14.17 -14.00
C GLN A 281 -43.13 12.95 -13.24
N ARG A 282 -43.56 11.79 -13.71
CA ARG A 282 -43.09 10.46 -13.32
C ARG A 282 -41.77 10.12 -14.04
N PRO A 283 -40.69 9.76 -13.35
CA PRO A 283 -39.48 9.20 -13.95
C PRO A 283 -39.24 7.73 -13.54
N ASP A 284 -40.32 6.95 -13.36
CA ASP A 284 -40.29 5.57 -12.83
C ASP A 284 -40.73 4.51 -13.86
N ASP A 285 -40.10 4.49 -15.05
CA ASP A 285 -40.30 3.41 -16.04
C ASP A 285 -38.99 2.71 -16.49
N GLY A 286 -37.82 3.18 -16.06
CA GLY A 286 -36.53 2.56 -16.44
C GLY A 286 -36.26 1.21 -15.78
N PHE A 287 -36.37 1.12 -14.45
CA PHE A 287 -35.96 -0.07 -13.68
C PHE A 287 -36.78 -1.33 -13.99
N ASN A 288 -38.09 -1.20 -14.20
CA ASN A 288 -38.94 -2.36 -14.50
C ASN A 288 -38.63 -2.92 -15.90
N GLN A 289 -38.36 -2.05 -16.87
CA GLN A 289 -38.00 -2.44 -18.23
C GLN A 289 -36.68 -3.22 -18.27
N ASP A 290 -35.68 -2.78 -17.50
CA ASP A 290 -34.40 -3.49 -17.33
C ASP A 290 -34.57 -4.87 -16.68
N VAL A 291 -35.45 -5.03 -15.68
CA VAL A 291 -35.72 -6.34 -15.05
C VAL A 291 -36.31 -7.34 -16.04
N TYR A 292 -37.27 -6.94 -16.89
CA TYR A 292 -37.80 -7.81 -17.93
C TYR A 292 -36.75 -8.16 -19.00
N GLN A 293 -35.89 -7.20 -19.36
CA GLN A 293 -34.83 -7.39 -20.35
C GLN A 293 -33.74 -8.35 -19.85
N ILE A 294 -33.34 -8.25 -18.58
CA ILE A 294 -32.42 -9.18 -17.91
C ILE A 294 -33.05 -10.57 -17.76
N GLY A 295 -34.33 -10.65 -17.37
CA GLY A 295 -35.05 -11.90 -17.24
C GLY A 295 -35.18 -12.68 -18.56
N LEU A 296 -35.46 -11.96 -19.67
CA LEU A 296 -35.52 -12.55 -21.01
C LEU A 296 -34.16 -13.08 -21.45
N LEU A 297 -33.07 -12.35 -21.21
CA LEU A 297 -31.71 -12.79 -21.53
C LEU A 297 -31.31 -14.06 -20.76
N LEU A 298 -31.65 -14.14 -19.46
CA LEU A 298 -31.43 -15.35 -18.65
C LEU A 298 -32.25 -16.54 -19.16
N ALA A 299 -33.50 -16.32 -19.57
CA ALA A 299 -34.33 -17.37 -20.15
C ALA A 299 -33.76 -17.92 -21.47
N VAL A 300 -33.27 -17.05 -22.36
CA VAL A 300 -32.62 -17.46 -23.62
C VAL A 300 -31.36 -18.29 -23.36
N ILE A 301 -30.50 -17.87 -22.42
CA ILE A 301 -29.31 -18.63 -22.02
C ILE A 301 -29.70 -20.00 -21.45
N TYR A 302 -30.72 -20.06 -20.60
CA TYR A 302 -31.24 -21.32 -20.06
C TYR A 302 -31.72 -22.28 -21.16
N PHE A 303 -32.49 -21.77 -22.14
CA PHE A 303 -32.92 -22.60 -23.28
C PHE A 303 -31.76 -23.09 -24.14
N ILE A 304 -30.72 -22.28 -24.38
CA ILE A 304 -29.52 -22.70 -25.13
C ILE A 304 -28.78 -23.81 -24.37
N VAL A 305 -28.56 -23.64 -23.06
CA VAL A 305 -27.91 -24.65 -22.22
C VAL A 305 -28.72 -25.94 -22.18
N GLN A 306 -30.05 -25.85 -22.02
CA GLN A 306 -30.92 -27.02 -22.00
C GLN A 306 -30.96 -27.72 -23.37
N PHE A 307 -31.00 -26.98 -24.47
CA PHE A 307 -30.94 -27.53 -25.83
C PHE A 307 -29.64 -28.29 -26.09
N LEU A 308 -28.49 -27.68 -25.76
CA LEU A 308 -27.18 -28.33 -25.83
C LEU A 308 -27.12 -29.61 -24.99
N LYS A 309 -27.69 -29.60 -23.77
CA LYS A 309 -27.78 -30.76 -22.88
C LYS A 309 -28.74 -31.87 -23.38
N THR A 310 -29.59 -31.58 -24.36
CA THR A 310 -30.49 -32.57 -25.00
C THR A 310 -30.02 -33.04 -26.37
N THR A 311 -28.99 -32.41 -26.95
CA THR A 311 -28.47 -32.73 -28.29
C THR A 311 -27.05 -33.28 -28.29
N LEU A 312 -26.41 -33.37 -27.11
CA LEU A 312 -25.04 -33.82 -26.89
C LEU A 312 -25.00 -34.75 -25.66
#